data_AF-A0A938FDI8-F1
#
_entry.id   AF-A0A938FDI8-F1
#
_cell.length_a   1.000
_cell.length_b   1.000
_cell.length_c   1.000
_cell.angle_alpha   90.00
_cell.angle_beta   90.00
_cell.angle_gamma   90.00
#
_symmetry.space_group_name_H-M   'P 1'
#
loop_
_entity.id
_entity.type
_entity.pdbx_description
1 polymer ?
#
loop_
_entity_poly.entity_id
_entity_poly.type
_entity_poly.pdbx_seq_one_letter_code
_entity_poly.pdbx_strand_id
1 'polypeptide(L)' 'MSDSLSVFDEVGGEDFFRDLVEHFYQGVSQDPILRPMYPEGDLTEAKEKLMLFLIQYWGGPTTYSQTRGHPRLRMR' A
#
# COMPACT_ATOMS: atom_id res chain seq x y z
N MET A 1 10.87 28.53 7.83
CA MET A 1 10.85 27.13 7.35
C MET A 1 9.38 26.82 7.16
N SER A 2 8.91 26.65 5.92
CA SER A 2 7.52 26.23 5.68
C SER A 2 7.40 24.79 6.13
N ASP A 3 6.71 24.54 7.24
CA ASP A 3 6.31 23.20 7.66
C ASP A 3 5.29 22.71 6.61
N SER A 4 5.81 22.07 5.57
CA SER A 4 4.99 21.57 4.48
C SER A 4 4.49 20.22 4.95
N LEU A 5 3.17 20.10 5.12
CA LEU A 5 2.53 18.84 5.47
C LEU A 5 2.90 17.78 4.43
N SER A 6 3.14 16.55 4.88
CA SER A 6 3.35 15.46 3.93
C SER A 6 2.06 15.17 3.19
N VAL A 7 2.14 14.54 2.01
CA VAL A 7 0.94 14.09 1.30
C VAL A 7 0.12 13.16 2.18
N PHE A 8 0.78 12.32 2.99
CA PHE A 8 0.12 11.49 4.00
C PHE A 8 -0.76 12.31 4.95
N ASP A 9 -0.27 13.44 5.46
CA ASP A 9 -1.06 14.30 6.35
C ASP A 9 -2.19 15.01 5.59
N GLU A 10 -1.93 15.48 4.37
CA GLU A 10 -2.91 16.19 3.55
C GLU A 10 -4.12 15.33 3.16
N VAL A 11 -3.92 14.02 2.94
CA VAL A 11 -4.99 13.09 2.54
C VAL A 11 -5.74 12.47 3.72
N GLY A 12 -5.38 12.81 4.96
CA GLY A 12 -6.04 12.30 6.17
C GLY A 12 -5.41 11.03 6.76
N GLY A 13 -4.15 10.73 6.43
CA GLY A 13 -3.36 9.69 7.08
C GLY A 13 -3.70 8.27 6.64
N GLU A 14 -3.54 7.32 7.57
CA GLU A 14 -3.61 5.88 7.31
C GLU A 14 -4.96 5.43 6.75
N ASP A 15 -6.07 6.01 7.22
CA ASP A 15 -7.42 5.61 6.81
C ASP A 15 -7.65 5.81 5.32
N PHE A 16 -7.13 6.91 4.75
CA PHE A 16 -7.18 7.14 3.30
C PHE A 16 -6.48 6.03 2.51
N PHE A 17 -5.29 5.62 2.94
CA PHE A 17 -4.53 4.57 2.25
C PHE A 17 -5.15 3.18 2.44
N ARG A 18 -5.75 2.92 3.60
CA ARG A 18 -6.53 1.70 3.85
C ARG A 18 -7.68 1.59 2.85
N ASP A 19 -8.48 2.65 2.74
CA ASP A 19 -9.62 2.69 1.82
C ASP A 19 -9.17 2.61 0.36
N LEU A 20 -8.12 3.35 -0.03
CA LEU A 20 -7.55 3.32 -1.37
C LEU A 20 -7.15 1.90 -1.79
N VAL A 21 -6.40 1.20 -0.92
CA VAL A 21 -5.91 -0.15 -1.20
C VAL A 21 -7.03 -1.17 -1.16
N GLU A 22 -8.01 -1.01 -0.26
CA GLU A 22 -9.18 -1.87 -0.21
C GLU A 22 -9.96 -1.83 -1.54
N HIS A 23 -10.28 -0.63 -2.03
CA HIS A 23 -10.97 -0.45 -3.32
C HIS A 23 -10.14 -0.99 -4.50
N PHE A 24 -8.83 -0.76 -4.51
CA PHE A 24 -7.95 -1.31 -5.55
C PHE A 24 -8.04 -2.84 -5.61
N TYR A 25 -7.92 -3.51 -4.46
CA TYR A 25 -7.95 -4.97 -4.43
C TYR A 25 -9.35 -5.58 -4.56
N GLN A 26 -10.42 -4.84 -4.26
CA GLN A 26 -11.77 -5.21 -4.67
C GLN A 26 -11.85 -5.32 -6.20
N GLY A 27 -11.32 -4.34 -6.93
CA GLY A 27 -11.20 -4.40 -8.39
C GLY A 27 -10.36 -5.58 -8.87
N VAL A 28 -9.14 -5.74 -8.32
CA VAL A 28 -8.25 -6.87 -8.66
C VAL A 28 -8.92 -8.23 -8.44
N SER A 29 -9.69 -8.38 -7.36
CA SER A 29 -10.36 -9.65 -7.05
C SER A 29 -11.41 -10.08 -8.07
N GLN A 30 -11.97 -9.11 -8.80
CA GLN A 30 -13.01 -9.33 -9.81
C GLN A 30 -12.46 -9.34 -11.24
N ASP A 31 -11.20 -8.93 -11.42
CA ASP A 31 -10.57 -8.85 -12.74
C ASP A 31 -9.99 -10.23 -13.16
N PRO A 32 -10.44 -10.81 -14.30
CA PRO A 32 -10.01 -12.14 -14.72
C PRO A 32 -8.56 -12.20 -15.22
N ILE A 33 -7.93 -11.06 -15.53
CA ILE A 33 -6.54 -10.96 -15.96
C ILE A 33 -5.63 -10.76 -14.75
N LEU A 34 -6.02 -9.90 -13.80
CA LEU A 34 -5.20 -9.57 -12.64
C LEU A 34 -5.32 -10.62 -11.53
N ARG A 35 -6.52 -11.15 -11.26
CA ARG A 35 -6.73 -12.12 -10.17
C ARG A 35 -5.80 -13.35 -10.24
N PRO A 36 -5.54 -13.96 -11.42
CA PRO A 36 -4.62 -15.10 -11.53
C PRO A 36 -3.15 -14.76 -11.27
N MET A 37 -2.76 -13.47 -11.23
CA MET A 37 -1.38 -13.06 -10.93
C MET A 37 -1.03 -13.18 -9.45
N TYR A 38 -2.03 -13.39 -8.59
CA TYR A 38 -1.87 -13.53 -7.14
C TYR A 38 -2.02 -14.99 -6.73
N PRO A 39 -1.37 -15.44 -5.64
CA PRO A 39 -1.57 -16.78 -5.09
C PRO A 39 -3.06 -17.12 -4.90
N GLU A 40 -3.37 -18.40 -4.97
CA GLU A 40 -4.67 -18.91 -4.55
C GLU A 40 -4.84 -18.62 -3.05
N GLY A 41 -6.02 -18.10 -2.66
CA GLY A 41 -6.27 -17.61 -1.30
C GLY A 41 -6.74 -16.16 -1.26
N ASP A 42 -6.66 -15.53 -0.08
CA ASP A 42 -7.04 -14.14 0.11
C ASP A 42 -5.95 -13.16 -0.37
N LEU A 43 -6.33 -11.89 -0.53
CA LEU A 43 -5.43 -10.82 -0.94
C LEU A 43 -4.93 -10.01 0.26
N THR A 44 -5.13 -10.48 1.49
CA THR A 44 -4.92 -9.73 2.73
C THR A 44 -3.46 -9.30 2.86
N GLU A 45 -2.53 -10.23 2.68
CA GLU A 45 -1.09 -9.92 2.79
C GLU A 45 -0.62 -8.97 1.67
N ALA A 46 -1.20 -9.08 0.48
CA ALA A 46 -0.87 -8.20 -0.65
C ALA A 46 -1.39 -6.77 -0.42
N LYS A 47 -2.63 -6.65 0.09
CA LYS A 47 -3.25 -5.38 0.55
C LYS A 47 -2.36 -4.71 1.59
N GLU A 48 -2.03 -5.41 2.68
CA GLU A 48 -1.25 -4.84 3.77
C GLU A 48 0.13 -4.35 3.30
N LYS A 49 0.83 -5.14 2.47
CA LYS A 49 2.12 -4.75 1.91
C LYS A 49 2.03 -3.48 1.08
N LEU A 50 1.04 -3.38 0.19
CA LEU A 50 0.87 -2.21 -0.66
C LEU A 50 0.50 -0.97 0.16
N MET A 51 -0.40 -1.12 1.14
CA MET A 51 -0.81 -0.04 2.05
C MET A 51 0.39 0.52 2.82
N LEU A 52 1.15 -0.33 3.51
CA LEU A 52 2.32 0.10 4.28
C LEU A 52 3.38 0.75 3.38
N PHE A 53 3.57 0.24 2.16
CA PHE A 53 4.48 0.84 1.19
C PHE A 53 4.05 2.25 0.80
N LEU A 54 2.76 2.45 0.44
CA LEU A 54 2.23 3.75 0.03
C LEU A 54 2.27 4.76 1.18
N ILE A 55 1.90 4.35 2.39
CA ILE A 55 2.00 5.19 3.60
C ILE A 55 3.42 5.71 3.76
N GLN A 56 4.42 4.82 3.75
CA GLN A 56 5.81 5.23 3.89
C GLN A 56 6.26 6.12 2.72
N TYR A 57 5.85 5.79 1.49
CA TYR A 57 6.24 6.53 0.29
C TYR A 57 5.76 7.99 0.33
N TRP A 58 4.57 8.24 0.88
CA TRP A 58 3.95 9.56 0.96
C TRP A 58 4.23 10.34 2.25
N GLY A 59 5.21 9.89 3.04
CA GLY A 59 5.70 10.61 4.22
C GLY A 59 5.12 10.16 5.55
N GLY A 60 4.33 9.09 5.58
CA GLY A 60 3.85 8.45 6.81
C GLY A 60 4.89 7.54 7.49
N PRO A 61 4.46 6.73 8.47
CA PRO A 61 5.35 5.84 9.22
C PRO A 61 6.20 4.88 8.37
N THR A 62 7.41 4.56 8.85
CA THR A 62 8.37 3.68 8.15
C THR A 62 8.15 2.18 8.39
N THR A 63 6.94 1.80 8.82
CA THR A 63 6.54 0.44 9.20
C THR A 63 6.84 -0.59 8.10
N TYR A 64 6.67 -0.23 6.82
CA TYR A 64 7.02 -1.12 5.71
C TYR A 64 8.50 -1.54 5.75
N SER A 65 9.41 -0.56 5.85
CA SER A 65 10.85 -0.86 5.86
C SER A 65 11.29 -1.59 7.13
N GLN A 66 10.65 -1.31 8.26
CA GLN A 66 10.92 -2.01 9.53
C GLN A 66 10.53 -3.49 9.48
N THR A 67 9.42 -3.81 8.81
CA THR A 67 8.90 -5.18 8.72
C THR A 67 9.48 -5.99 7.55
N ARG A 68 9.93 -5.32 6.47
CA ARG A 68 10.32 -5.98 5.21
C ARG A 68 11.76 -5.69 4.74
N GLY A 69 12.47 -4.78 5.42
CA GLY A 69 13.72 -4.21 4.93
C GLY A 69 13.50 -3.23 3.77
N HIS A 70 14.58 -2.76 3.15
CA HIS A 70 14.49 -1.77 2.07
C HIS A 70 13.61 -2.26 0.91
N PRO A 71 12.71 -1.41 0.36
CA PRO A 71 11.87 -1.77 -0.79
C PRO A 71 12.73 -2.14 -2.02
N ARG A 72 12.70 -3.41 -2.43
CA ARG A 72 13.36 -3.90 -3.66
C ARG A 72 12.33 -4.15 -4.76
N LEU A 73 11.67 -3.06 -5.21
CA LEU A 73 10.50 -3.11 -6.11
C LEU A 73 10.76 -3.80 -7.46
N ARG A 74 12.01 -3.83 -7.95
CA ARG A 74 12.37 -4.45 -9.25
C ARG A 74 12.96 -5.86 -9.14
N MET A 75 13.13 -6.39 -7.93
CA MET A 75 13.91 -7.61 -7.71
C MET A 75 13.05 -8.84 -7.45
N ARG A 76 11.73 -8.77 -7.68
CA ARG A 76 10.77 -9.86 -7.44
C ARG A 76 9.80 -9.94 -8.60
#